data_AF-A0A8T7MJ13-F1
#
_entry.id   AF-A0A8T7MJ13-F1
#
_cell.length_a   1.000
_cell.length_b   1.000
_cell.length_c   1.000
_cell.angle_alpha   90.00
_cell.angle_beta   90.00
_cell.angle_gamma   90.00
#
_symmetry.space_group_name_H-M   'P 1'
#
loop_
_entity.id
_entity.type
_entity.pdbx_description
1 polymer ?
#
loop_
_entity_poly.entity_id
_entity_poly.type
_entity_poly.pdbx_seq_one_letter_code
_entity_poly.pdbx_strand_id
1 'polypeptide(L)' 'MYFVWYDDNPKKPITAKIDEAVLRYKQKFGKSPSICKLSEKMQTQSGEQVAGVKVQAAKNIPQNYFWIGNEA' A
#
# COMPACT_ATOMS: atom_id res chain seq x y z
N MET A 1 -1.70 2.15 -13.53
CA MET A 1 -2.77 1.19 -13.15
C MET A 1 -2.64 0.90 -11.66
N TYR A 2 -3.76 0.90 -10.93
CA TYR A 2 -3.78 0.70 -9.48
C TYR A 2 -4.61 -0.54 -9.12
N PHE A 3 -4.13 -1.25 -8.11
CA PHE A 3 -4.79 -2.37 -7.45
C PHE A 3 -5.17 -1.92 -6.05
N VAL A 4 -6.41 -2.16 -5.68
CA VAL A 4 -6.92 -1.82 -4.36
C VAL A 4 -6.87 -3.06 -3.50
N TRP A 5 -6.17 -2.95 -2.38
CA TRP A 5 -6.12 -3.94 -1.31
C TRP A 5 -6.83 -3.38 -0.08
N TYR A 6 -7.62 -4.22 0.57
CA TYR A 6 -8.32 -3.87 1.80
C TYR A 6 -7.91 -4.85 2.90
N ASP A 7 -7.45 -4.33 4.03
CA ASP A 7 -7.14 -5.12 5.22
C ASP A 7 -7.47 -4.31 6.49
N ASP A 8 -8.51 -4.72 7.19
CA ASP A 8 -9.03 -4.09 8.41
C ASP A 8 -8.46 -4.67 9.71
N ASN A 9 -7.50 -5.60 9.63
CA ASN A 9 -7.00 -6.29 10.81
C ASN A 9 -6.22 -5.33 11.73
N PRO A 10 -6.70 -5.01 12.94
CA PRO A 10 -6.07 -4.02 13.81
C PRO A 10 -4.80 -4.54 14.49
N LYS A 11 -4.58 -5.87 14.50
CA LYS A 11 -3.41 -6.50 15.12
C LYS A 11 -2.20 -6.56 14.18
N LYS A 12 -2.41 -6.35 12.88
CA LYS A 12 -1.34 -6.36 11.88
C LYS A 12 -0.72 -4.97 11.76
N PRO A 13 0.62 -4.85 11.83
CA PRO A 13 1.28 -3.59 11.53
C PRO A 13 1.05 -3.23 10.06
N ILE A 14 1.02 -1.92 9.78
CA ILE A 14 0.76 -1.41 8.42
C ILE A 14 1.81 -1.89 7.43
N THR A 15 3.06 -2.02 7.87
CA THR A 15 4.15 -2.54 7.04
C THR A 15 3.90 -3.95 6.55
N ALA A 16 3.35 -4.83 7.39
CA ALA A 16 2.97 -6.19 6.99
C ALA A 16 1.80 -6.18 6.00
N LYS A 17 0.81 -5.31 6.20
CA LYS A 17 -0.32 -5.16 5.26
C LYS A 17 0.15 -4.71 3.87
N ILE A 18 1.11 -3.77 3.83
CA ILE A 18 1.72 -3.31 2.58
C ILE A 18 2.48 -4.45 1.90
N ASP A 19 3.26 -5.23 2.65
CA ASP A 19 4.02 -6.37 2.11
C ASP A 19 3.10 -7.42 1.47
N GLU A 20 2.03 -7.82 2.19
CA GLU A 20 1.01 -8.75 1.67
C GLU A 20 0.38 -8.20 0.38
N ALA A 21 0.07 -6.92 0.36
CA ALA A 21 -0.58 -6.28 -0.77
C ALA A 21 0.36 -6.15 -1.99
N VAL A 22 1.66 -5.91 -1.77
CA VAL A 22 2.71 -5.94 -2.82
C VAL A 22 2.87 -7.36 -3.37
N LEU A 23 2.89 -8.37 -2.51
CA LEU A 23 2.98 -9.77 -2.93
C LEU A 23 1.77 -10.15 -3.80
N ARG A 24 0.56 -9.79 -3.38
CA ARG A 24 -0.68 -10.03 -4.15
C ARG A 24 -0.69 -9.29 -5.49
N TYR A 25 -0.19 -8.05 -5.53
CA TYR A 25 -0.02 -7.32 -6.79
C TYR A 25 0.90 -8.06 -7.75
N LYS A 26 2.07 -8.51 -7.27
CA LYS A 26 3.06 -9.26 -8.07
C LYS A 26 2.46 -10.56 -8.60
N GLN A 27 1.73 -11.31 -7.77
CA GLN A 27 1.06 -12.55 -8.19
C GLN A 27 -0.01 -12.29 -9.25
N LYS A 28 -0.76 -11.18 -9.15
CA LYS A 28 -1.85 -10.86 -10.07
C LYS A 28 -1.37 -10.30 -11.41
N PHE A 29 -0.34 -9.46 -11.40
CA PHE A 29 0.10 -8.71 -12.60
C PHE A 29 1.47 -9.12 -13.13
N GLY A 30 2.20 -9.99 -12.43
CA GLY A 30 3.56 -10.41 -12.80
C GLY A 30 4.60 -9.28 -12.76
N LYS A 31 4.27 -8.13 -12.14
CA LYS A 31 5.11 -6.93 -12.08
C LYS A 31 5.27 -6.45 -10.65
N SER A 32 6.43 -5.89 -10.33
CA SER A 32 6.64 -5.21 -9.06
C SER A 32 5.96 -3.84 -9.08
N PRO A 33 5.17 -3.51 -8.04
CA PRO A 33 4.68 -2.14 -7.86
C PRO A 33 5.84 -1.21 -7.46
N SER A 34 5.67 0.10 -7.70
CA SER A 34 6.62 1.15 -7.26
C SER A 34 6.05 2.05 -6.16
N ILE A 35 4.72 2.17 -6.09
CA ILE A 35 4.03 3.08 -5.17
C ILE A 35 2.88 2.39 -4.43
N CYS A 36 2.72 2.72 -3.14
CA CYS A 36 1.58 2.36 -2.32
C CYS A 36 0.98 3.62 -1.70
N LYS A 37 -0.29 3.93 -2.01
CA LYS A 37 -1.03 5.04 -1.41
C LYS A 37 -1.95 4.51 -0.31
N LEU A 38 -1.98 5.18 0.83
CA LEU A 38 -2.81 4.82 1.97
C LEU A 38 -3.40 6.06 2.64
N SER A 39 -4.36 5.85 3.54
CA SER A 39 -5.00 6.94 4.27
C SER A 39 -4.00 7.66 5.18
N GLU A 40 -4.01 9.00 5.17
CA GLU A 40 -3.20 9.82 6.09
C GLU A 40 -3.38 9.43 7.57
N LYS A 41 -4.58 8.97 7.95
CA LYS A 41 -4.89 8.55 9.33
C LYS A 41 -4.18 7.26 9.76
N MET A 42 -3.68 6.49 8.81
CA MET A 42 -2.92 5.26 9.07
C MET A 42 -1.42 5.53 9.06
N GLN A 43 -0.96 6.60 8.41
CA GLN A 43 0.46 6.80 8.20
C GLN A 43 1.18 7.27 9.46
N THR A 44 2.32 6.63 9.76
CA THR A 44 3.27 7.12 10.76
C THR A 44 4.28 8.10 10.15
N GLN A 45 4.75 7.89 8.90
CA GLN A 45 5.66 8.81 8.19
C GLN A 45 5.49 8.76 6.65
N SER A 46 5.22 9.89 6.01
CA SER A 46 5.09 10.02 4.54
C SER A 46 6.45 9.95 3.84
N GLY A 47 6.57 9.14 2.78
CA GLY A 47 7.84 8.95 2.04
C GLY A 47 8.70 7.77 2.49
N GLU A 48 8.24 6.98 3.46
CA GLU A 48 8.90 5.74 3.86
C GLU A 48 8.87 4.71 2.72
N GLN A 49 9.96 3.96 2.56
CA GLN A 49 9.99 2.78 1.68
C GLN A 49 9.67 1.54 2.50
N VAL A 50 8.59 0.86 2.14
CA VAL A 50 8.16 -0.40 2.76
C VAL A 50 8.06 -1.45 1.67
N ALA A 51 8.63 -2.63 1.88
CA ALA A 51 8.58 -3.73 0.90
C ALA A 51 9.10 -3.33 -0.51
N GLY A 52 10.01 -2.35 -0.58
CA GLY A 52 10.56 -1.82 -1.83
C GLY A 52 9.61 -0.90 -2.62
N VAL A 53 8.49 -0.46 -2.02
CA VAL A 53 7.59 0.54 -2.61
C VAL A 53 7.58 1.83 -1.81
N LYS A 54 7.41 2.94 -2.50
CA LYS A 54 7.25 4.25 -1.87
C LYS A 54 5.85 4.38 -1.27
N VAL A 55 5.77 4.67 0.01
CA VAL A 55 4.50 4.83 0.72
C VAL A 55 4.09 6.31 0.72
N GLN A 56 2.93 6.61 0.17
CA GLN A 56 2.39 7.97 0.08
C GLN A 56 1.05 8.09 0.82
N ALA A 57 0.97 9.08 1.70
CA ALA A 57 -0.25 9.43 2.40
C ALA A 57 -1.20 10.17 1.46
N ALA A 58 -2.49 9.84 1.47
CA ALA A 58 -3.50 10.52 0.69
C ALA A 58 -4.80 10.74 1.49
N LYS A 59 -5.32 11.97 1.44
CA LYS A 59 -6.57 12.38 2.13
C LYS A 59 -7.82 11.71 1.57
N ASN A 60 -7.79 11.36 0.29
CA ASN A 60 -8.92 10.79 -0.42
C ASN A 60 -9.00 9.25 -0.31
N ILE A 61 -8.08 8.61 0.43
CA ILE A 61 -8.09 7.16 0.62
C ILE A 61 -8.71 6.84 1.98
N PRO A 62 -9.78 6.01 2.02
CA PRO A 62 -10.38 5.60 3.29
C PRO A 62 -9.42 4.73 4.10
N GLN A 63 -9.65 4.67 5.41
CA GLN A 63 -8.85 3.84 6.31
C GLN A 63 -8.94 2.36 5.90
N ASN A 64 -7.86 1.59 6.09
CA ASN A 64 -7.72 0.19 5.70
C ASN A 64 -7.68 -0.10 4.19
N TYR A 65 -7.73 0.93 3.33
CA TYR A 65 -7.51 0.80 1.90
C TYR A 65 -6.07 1.15 1.52
N PHE A 66 -5.49 0.31 0.66
CA PHE A 66 -4.14 0.41 0.15
C PHE A 66 -4.18 0.35 -1.37
N TRP A 67 -3.74 1.42 -2.02
CA TRP A 67 -3.73 1.52 -3.47
C TRP A 67 -2.33 1.31 -3.99
N ILE A 68 -2.10 0.18 -4.63
CA ILE A 68 -0.77 -0.26 -5.06
C ILE A 68 -0.69 -0.22 -6.56
N GLY A 69 0.40 0.34 -7.07
CA GLY A 69 0.59 0.41 -8.50
C GLY A 69 1.97 0.91 -8.85
N ASN A 70 2.06 1.40 -10.07
CA ASN A 70 3.25 2.05 -10.60
C ASN A 70 2.92 3.51 -10.86
N GLU A 71 3.78 4.41 -10.38
CA GLU A 71 3.94 5.71 -11.04
C GLU A 71 4.55 5.41 -12.41
N ALA A 72 3.86 5.85 -13.46
CA ALA A 72 4.35 5.79 -14.83
C ALA A 72 5.34 6.94 -15.05
#